data_AF-A0A850X177-F1
#
_entry.id   AF-A0A850X177-F1
#
_cell.length_a   1.000
_cell.length_b   1.000
_cell.length_c   1.000
_cell.angle_alpha   90.00
_cell.angle_beta   90.00
_cell.angle_gamma   90.00
#
_symmetry.space_group_name_H-M   'P 1'
#
loop_
_entity.id
_entity.type
_entity.pdbx_description
1 polymer ?
#
loop_
_entity_poly.entity_id
_entity_poly.type
_entity_poly.pdbx_seq_one_letter_code
_entity_poly.pdbx_strand_id
1 'polypeptide(L)'
;RMIEQVGSQPPKEVFFRVAAEMFSDGTFNWGRVVALFYFACKLVLKALCTKVPELVRTILSWTLEFVRDHVLAWIQAQGGW
;
A
#
# COMPACT_ATOMS: atom_id res chain seq x y z
N ARG A 1 -15.91 0.64 -6.38
CA ARG A 1 -14.67 1.38 -6.06
C ARG A 1 -14.19 0.92 -4.67
N MET A 2 -13.06 0.20 -4.56
CA MET A 2 -12.60 -0.38 -3.28
C MET A 2 -12.33 0.67 -2.17
N ILE A 3 -12.10 1.93 -2.55
CA ILE A 3 -11.86 3.05 -1.64
C ILE A 3 -13.08 3.40 -0.75
N GLU A 4 -14.28 2.96 -1.13
CA GLU A 4 -15.54 3.26 -0.42
C GLU A 4 -15.90 2.22 0.65
N GLN A 5 -15.28 1.03 0.64
CA GLN A 5 -15.57 -0.07 1.58
C GLN A 5 -14.82 0.03 2.93
N VAL A 6 -14.25 1.19 3.26
CA VAL A 6 -13.40 1.41 4.43
C VAL A 6 -14.21 1.53 5.75
N GLY A 7 -15.53 1.43 5.70
CA GLY A 7 -16.42 1.74 6.84
C GLY A 7 -16.48 0.72 7.98
N SER A 8 -15.97 -0.52 7.82
CA SER A 8 -16.16 -1.60 8.81
C SER A 8 -14.90 -2.33 9.27
N GLN A 9 -13.74 -2.06 8.65
CA GLN A 9 -12.47 -2.69 9.03
C GLN A 9 -11.43 -1.64 9.41
N PRO A 10 -10.53 -1.94 10.37
CA PRO A 10 -9.47 -1.01 10.75
C PRO A 10 -8.63 -0.65 9.51
N PRO A 11 -8.23 0.62 9.33
CA PRO A 11 -7.64 1.09 8.08
C PRO A 11 -6.37 0.34 7.65
N LYS A 12 -5.64 -0.26 8.60
CA LYS A 12 -4.49 -1.15 8.33
C LYS A 12 -4.91 -2.42 7.60
N GLU A 13 -5.93 -3.13 8.07
CA GLU A 13 -6.38 -4.38 7.46
C GLU A 13 -6.85 -4.16 6.02
N VAL A 14 -7.57 -3.06 5.77
CA VAL A 14 -8.01 -2.71 4.41
C VAL A 14 -6.80 -2.44 3.51
N PHE A 15 -5.80 -1.71 4.00
CA PHE A 15 -4.56 -1.47 3.26
C PHE A 15 -3.87 -2.78 2.89
N PHE A 16 -3.61 -3.64 3.88
CA PHE A 16 -2.91 -4.91 3.67
C PHE A 16 -3.69 -5.87 2.78
N ARG A 17 -5.03 -5.89 2.88
CA ARG A 17 -5.87 -6.70 2.00
C ARG A 17 -5.75 -6.26 0.55
N VAL A 18 -5.89 -4.96 0.26
CA VAL A 18 -5.77 -4.44 -1.10
C VAL A 18 -4.37 -4.67 -1.65
N ALA A 19 -3.33 -4.43 -0.84
CA ALA A 19 -1.96 -4.67 -1.22
C ALA A 19 -1.70 -6.16 -1.51
N ALA A 20 -2.16 -7.07 -0.65
CA ALA A 20 -2.02 -8.51 -0.85
C ALA A 20 -2.76 -9.00 -2.11
N GLU A 21 -3.95 -8.46 -2.39
CA GLU A 21 -4.73 -8.79 -3.57
C GLU A 21 -3.98 -8.43 -4.87
N MET A 22 -3.23 -7.32 -4.89
CA MET A 22 -2.39 -6.92 -6.03
C MET A 22 -1.31 -7.95 -6.41
N PHE A 23 -0.87 -8.79 -5.46
CA PHE A 23 0.19 -9.78 -5.65
C PHE A 23 -0.31 -11.23 -5.43
N SER A 24 -1.63 -11.43 -5.34
CA SER A 24 -2.24 -12.70 -4.93
C SER A 24 -1.98 -13.87 -5.89
N ASP A 25 -1.68 -13.59 -7.16
CA ASP A 25 -1.33 -14.60 -8.17
C ASP A 25 0.17 -14.96 -8.18
N GLY A 26 0.96 -14.40 -7.24
CA GLY A 26 2.39 -14.64 -7.13
C GLY A 26 3.24 -13.96 -8.21
N THR A 27 2.66 -13.17 -9.10
CA THR A 27 3.40 -12.44 -10.13
C THR A 27 3.81 -11.05 -9.66
N PHE A 28 5.09 -10.72 -9.85
CA PHE A 28 5.66 -9.44 -9.49
C PHE A 28 6.18 -8.74 -10.73
N ASN A 29 5.87 -7.45 -10.86
CA ASN A 29 6.36 -6.58 -11.91
C ASN A 29 6.34 -5.13 -11.43
N TRP A 30 7.11 -4.27 -12.09
CA TRP A 30 7.21 -2.86 -11.72
C TRP A 30 5.87 -2.13 -11.78
N GLY A 31 4.97 -2.50 -12.70
CA GLY A 31 3.63 -1.90 -12.78
C GLY A 31 2.82 -2.07 -11.48
N ARG A 32 2.86 -3.26 -10.88
CA ARG A 32 2.19 -3.53 -9.59
C ARG A 32 2.86 -2.83 -8.43
N VAL A 33 4.19 -2.78 -8.42
CA VAL A 33 4.93 -2.02 -7.41
C VAL A 33 4.54 -0.54 -7.48
N VAL A 34 4.55 0.07 -8.67
CA VAL A 34 4.11 1.47 -8.87
C VAL A 34 2.64 1.66 -8.45
N ALA A 35 1.76 0.70 -8.75
CA ALA A 35 0.35 0.76 -8.33
C ALA A 35 0.18 0.76 -6.81
N LEU A 36 0.99 -0.02 -6.07
CA LEU A 36 1.01 -0.01 -4.61
C LEU A 36 1.38 1.37 -4.06
N PHE A 37 2.45 1.99 -4.58
CA PHE A 37 2.83 3.36 -4.18
C PHE A 37 1.77 4.39 -4.54
N TYR A 38 1.17 4.29 -5.73
CA TYR A 38 0.07 5.16 -6.14
C TYR A 38 -1.12 5.04 -5.18
N PHE A 39 -1.50 3.82 -4.80
CA PHE A 39 -2.56 3.57 -3.83
C PHE A 39 -2.27 4.20 -2.46
N ALA A 40 -1.06 4.00 -1.93
CA ALA A 40 -0.62 4.63 -0.68
C ALA A 40 -0.67 6.17 -0.76
N CYS A 41 -0.20 6.77 -1.85
CA CYS A 41 -0.28 8.22 -2.09
C CYS A 41 -1.73 8.73 -2.10
N LYS A 42 -2.68 8.00 -2.70
CA LYS A 42 -4.10 8.37 -2.67
C LYS A 42 -4.67 8.38 -1.25
N LEU A 43 -4.23 7.46 -0.38
CA LEU A 43 -4.64 7.45 1.02
C LEU A 43 -4.02 8.60 1.81
N VAL A 44 -2.73 8.91 1.56
CA VAL A 44 -2.06 10.08 2.17
C VAL A 44 -2.77 11.38 1.80
N LEU A 45 -3.10 11.56 0.51
CA LEU A 45 -3.86 12.73 0.06
C LEU A 45 -5.24 12.80 0.71
N LYS A 46 -5.93 11.68 0.85
CA LYS A 46 -7.23 11.63 1.55
C LYS A 46 -7.08 12.07 3.01
N ALA A 47 -6.08 11.57 3.74
CA ALA A 47 -5.80 11.94 5.12
C ALA A 47 -5.53 13.44 5.29
N LEU A 48 -4.76 14.03 4.37
CA LEU A 48 -4.49 15.47 4.35
C LEU A 48 -5.77 16.28 4.07
N CYS A 49 -6.57 15.88 3.09
CA CYS A 49 -7.85 16.53 2.78
C CYS A 49 -8.85 16.45 3.94
N THR A 50 -8.83 15.36 4.72
CA THR A 50 -9.68 15.20 5.91
C THR A 50 -9.10 15.85 7.18
N LYS A 51 -7.95 16.55 7.08
CA LYS A 51 -7.26 17.22 8.21
C LYS A 51 -6.84 16.27 9.34
N VAL A 52 -6.39 15.06 8.98
CA VAL A 52 -5.90 14.04 9.93
C VAL A 52 -4.43 13.71 9.59
N PRO A 53 -3.49 14.65 9.80
CA PRO A 53 -2.10 14.52 9.34
C PRO A 53 -1.33 13.38 10.01
N GLU A 54 -1.73 12.94 11.20
CA GLU A 54 -1.13 11.80 11.89
C GLU A 54 -1.24 10.49 11.08
N LEU A 55 -2.31 10.34 10.28
CA LEU A 55 -2.49 9.17 9.43
C LEU A 55 -1.44 9.06 8.33
N VAL A 56 -0.79 10.16 7.93
CA VAL A 56 0.25 10.14 6.90
C VAL A 56 1.41 9.24 7.33
N ARG A 57 1.91 9.43 8.56
CA ARG A 57 3.00 8.60 9.10
C ARG A 57 2.58 7.14 9.21
N THR A 58 1.33 6.90 9.60
CA THR A 58 0.77 5.56 9.73
C THR A 58 0.70 4.83 8.38
N ILE A 59 0.21 5.50 7.33
CA ILE A 59 0.14 4.93 5.97
C ILE A 59 1.53 4.64 5.42
N LEU A 60 2.49 5.55 5.64
CA LEU A 60 3.88 5.34 5.23
C LEU A 60 4.49 4.12 5.95
N SER A 61 4.24 3.97 7.25
CA SER A 61 4.68 2.80 8.01
C SER A 61 4.12 1.50 7.45
N TRP A 62 2.82 1.43 7.14
CA TRP A 62 2.21 0.24 6.54
C TRP A 62 2.76 -0.07 5.14
N THR A 63 3.01 0.96 4.35
CA THR A 63 3.59 0.80 3.01
C THR A 63 5.00 0.21 3.10
N LEU A 64 5.83 0.72 4.02
CA LEU A 64 7.18 0.22 4.26
C LEU A 64 7.18 -1.20 4.81
N GLU A 65 6.27 -1.52 5.74
CA GLU A 65 6.06 -2.86 6.29
C GLU A 65 5.72 -3.85 5.16
N PHE A 66 4.72 -3.53 4.32
CA PHE A 66 4.33 -4.40 3.21
C PHE A 66 5.44 -4.58 2.18
N VAL A 67 6.14 -3.50 1.82
CA VAL A 67 7.27 -3.58 0.88
C VAL A 67 8.37 -4.47 1.45
N ARG A 68 8.75 -4.28 2.72
CA ARG A 68 9.77 -5.10 3.38
C ARG A 68 9.41 -6.58 3.38
N ASP A 69 8.16 -6.89 3.73
CA ASP A 69 7.76 -8.27 4.02
C ASP A 69 7.37 -9.05 2.75
N HIS A 70 6.95 -8.37 1.67
CA HIS A 70 6.39 -9.04 0.49
C HIS A 70 7.08 -8.70 -0.84
N VAL A 71 7.66 -7.51 -0.98
CA VAL A 71 8.11 -6.99 -2.29
C VAL A 71 9.64 -6.84 -2.37
N LEU A 72 10.31 -6.61 -1.24
CA LEU A 72 11.72 -6.26 -1.15
C LEU A 72 12.62 -7.34 -1.78
N ALA A 73 12.36 -8.62 -1.50
CA ALA A 73 13.14 -9.71 -2.06
C ALA A 73 13.09 -9.71 -3.60
N TRP A 74 11.92 -9.44 -4.18
CA TRP A 74 11.78 -9.35 -5.63
C TRP A 74 12.54 -8.15 -6.20
N ILE A 75 12.44 -6.96 -5.57
CA ILE A 75 13.18 -5.76 -5.97
C ILE A 75 14.69 -6.02 -5.96
N GLN A 76 15.20 -6.65 -4.90
CA GLN A 76 16.63 -7.01 -4.80
C GLN A 76 17.05 -7.96 -5.92
N ALA A 77 16.20 -8.92 -6.28
CA ALA A 77 16.46 -9.83 -7.40
C ALA A 77 16.47 -9.10 -8.77
N GLN A 78 15.86 -7.92 -8.89
CA GLN A 78 15.94 -7.07 -10.09
C GLN A 78 17.18 -6.16 -10.11
N GLY A 79 18.05 -6.22 -9.09
CA GLY A 79 19.21 -5.32 -8.97
C GLY A 79 18.93 -4.02 -8.20
N GLY A 80 17.79 -3.94 -7.51
CA GLY A 80 17.37 -2.74 -6.78
C GLY A 80 16.35 -1.91 -7.56
N TRP A 81 16.23 -0.65 -7.16
CA TRP A 81 15.35 0.35 -7.77
C TRP A 81 16.01 1.03 -8.96
#